data_AF-A0A353E5Q6-F1
#
_entry.id   AF-A0A353E5Q6-F1
#
_cell.length_a   1.000
_cell.length_b   1.000
_cell.length_c   1.000
_cell.angle_alpha   90.00
_cell.angle_beta   90.00
_cell.angle_gamma   90.00
#
_symmetry.space_group_name_H-M   'P 1'
#
loop_
_entity.id
_entity.type
_entity.pdbx_description
1 polymer ?
#
loop_
_entity_poly.entity_id
_entity_poly.type
_entity_poly.pdbx_seq_one_letter_code
_entity_poly.pdbx_strand_id
1 'polypeptide(L)'
;MPSLIGTQLYIQKSYKHYKDMAHFFIKNCCKVVCFSAIALSSLSSCMKDDITGCPTAKLSLKFDYTYNVKEADAFSAEVKNLNVYVFDKNGKFVDNYTESADKFETGHEMQITDLQAGKYTFVCLARDKQPTASRAEGDDEMEFSFTQLTPGVSTIDDLQEEMGKKNGEESLNDKHFTALYTAQDSLSFDGENDATGELSLMKCTKTYRVVMLPFEPNQEGFTADNFDVEIKGSAALLDYKGDKVKPKAITYLPYDKQLVENHSGKTEVEGEDVEKALVYDLSSSRMFETKDDNKSRATEGTNEYDDKRIVITDKRIGKVIFNHSLPWFLSLCASDRYGKDWTDQQYLDRQDHYTLVFYVPAPDSKYSMDARVKVNNWVMNLQNVDLGSNTEKK
;
A
#
# COMPACT_ATOMS: atom_id res chain seq x y z
N MET A 1 28.03 -49.42 -59.85
CA MET A 1 28.87 -48.25 -60.18
C MET A 1 28.59 -47.15 -59.15
N PRO A 2 29.62 -46.38 -58.76
CA PRO A 2 29.97 -46.00 -57.38
C PRO A 2 29.42 -44.59 -57.02
N SER A 3 29.63 -43.94 -55.86
CA SER A 3 30.70 -44.00 -54.84
C SER A 3 30.25 -43.33 -53.53
N LEU A 4 30.50 -44.00 -52.39
CA LEU A 4 30.92 -43.38 -51.13
C LEU A 4 32.36 -42.85 -51.27
N ILE A 5 32.72 -41.80 -50.51
CA ILE A 5 34.05 -41.31 -50.03
C ILE A 5 33.86 -39.79 -49.77
N GLY A 6 34.28 -39.16 -48.67
CA GLY A 6 35.30 -39.55 -47.73
C GLY A 6 35.23 -38.77 -46.43
N THR A 7 35.27 -39.55 -45.37
CA THR A 7 35.78 -39.26 -44.03
C THR A 7 37.29 -39.06 -44.12
N GLN A 8 37.79 -37.85 -43.82
CA GLN A 8 39.17 -37.49 -43.48
C GLN A 8 39.12 -35.98 -43.22
N LEU A 9 39.29 -35.46 -42.02
CA LEU A 9 40.56 -35.34 -41.31
C LEU A 9 40.28 -34.74 -39.91
N TYR A 10 41.19 -35.02 -38.97
CA TYR A 10 41.35 -34.38 -37.65
C TYR A 10 40.65 -34.99 -36.43
N ILE A 11 40.51 -36.31 -36.39
CA ILE A 11 40.66 -37.05 -35.14
C ILE A 11 41.64 -38.19 -35.42
N GLN A 12 42.62 -38.39 -34.55
CA GLN A 12 43.77 -39.31 -34.66
C GLN A 12 45.00 -38.79 -35.45
N LYS A 13 45.74 -37.87 -34.81
CA LYS A 13 47.19 -38.11 -34.69
C LYS A 13 47.40 -39.02 -33.50
N SER A 14 47.35 -40.31 -33.80
CA SER A 14 47.67 -41.42 -32.92
C SER A 14 49.12 -41.35 -32.43
N TYR A 15 49.27 -41.51 -31.12
CA TYR A 15 50.13 -42.53 -30.52
C TYR A 15 51.48 -42.82 -31.19
N LYS A 16 52.51 -42.12 -30.73
CA LYS A 16 53.92 -42.51 -30.70
C LYS A 16 54.54 -41.59 -29.64
N HIS A 17 54.83 -41.96 -28.39
CA HIS A 17 55.50 -43.13 -27.86
C HIS A 17 55.21 -43.19 -26.34
N TYR A 18 54.78 -44.34 -25.85
CA TYR A 18 55.02 -44.76 -24.45
C TYR A 18 56.51 -45.18 -24.34
N LYS A 19 57.10 -44.99 -23.15
CA LYS A 19 58.52 -45.18 -22.74
C LYS A 19 59.28 -43.83 -22.75
N ASP A 20 59.81 -43.31 -21.65
CA ASP A 20 60.46 -43.96 -20.53
C ASP A 20 60.52 -43.01 -19.32
N MET A 21 60.61 -43.61 -18.12
CA MET A 21 61.37 -43.12 -16.96
C MET A 21 60.93 -41.81 -16.31
N ALA A 22 60.84 -41.64 -15.00
CA ALA A 22 61.23 -42.44 -13.85
C ALA A 22 61.13 -41.46 -12.67
N HIS A 23 60.53 -41.90 -11.54
CA HIS A 23 60.99 -41.52 -10.20
C HIS A 23 60.86 -40.03 -9.78
N PHE A 24 60.65 -39.62 -8.53
CA PHE A 24 60.41 -40.26 -7.26
C PHE A 24 60.31 -39.09 -6.25
N PHE A 25 59.32 -39.18 -5.37
CA PHE A 25 59.26 -38.68 -4.01
C PHE A 25 60.55 -38.06 -3.39
N ILE A 26 60.33 -36.94 -2.67
CA ILE A 26 60.79 -36.68 -1.29
C ILE A 26 62.19 -37.22 -0.91
N LYS A 27 63.19 -36.33 -0.73
CA LYS A 27 63.96 -36.11 0.52
C LYS A 27 65.21 -35.26 0.31
N ASN A 28 65.40 -34.31 1.24
CA ASN A 28 66.65 -33.87 1.88
C ASN A 28 68.00 -34.06 1.18
N CYS A 29 68.74 -32.96 1.02
CA CYS A 29 70.11 -32.78 1.52
C CYS A 29 70.43 -31.27 1.47
N CYS A 30 70.61 -30.56 2.61
CA CYS A 30 71.90 -30.36 3.28
C CYS A 30 73.00 -29.93 2.28
N LYS A 31 73.72 -28.80 2.42
CA LYS A 31 74.26 -28.20 3.65
C LYS A 31 75.10 -26.93 3.35
N VAL A 32 75.34 -26.12 4.40
CA VAL A 32 76.42 -25.10 4.65
C VAL A 32 76.21 -23.72 3.99
N VAL A 33 76.33 -22.54 4.64
CA VAL A 33 77.21 -22.08 5.75
C VAL A 33 76.54 -20.98 6.60
N CYS A 34 76.95 -20.92 7.87
CA CYS A 34 76.42 -20.20 9.03
C CYS A 34 76.88 -18.73 9.24
N PHE A 35 76.21 -18.10 10.23
CA PHE A 35 76.61 -17.01 11.14
C PHE A 35 76.66 -15.56 10.65
N SER A 36 75.74 -14.73 11.17
CA SER A 36 76.10 -13.64 12.10
C SER A 36 74.85 -12.93 12.63
N ALA A 37 74.85 -12.71 13.95
CA ALA A 37 73.88 -11.88 14.65
C ALA A 37 74.21 -10.40 14.44
N ILE A 38 73.21 -9.59 14.06
CA ILE A 38 73.22 -8.15 14.31
C ILE A 38 71.82 -7.79 14.83
N ALA A 39 71.77 -7.48 16.12
CA ALA A 39 70.71 -6.69 16.70
C ALA A 39 70.78 -5.27 16.11
N LEU A 40 69.73 -4.88 15.38
CA LEU A 40 69.47 -3.49 15.02
C LEU A 40 68.10 -3.13 15.60
N SER A 41 68.16 -2.50 16.76
CA SER A 41 67.14 -1.59 17.27
C SER A 41 66.93 -0.46 16.25
N SER A 42 65.77 -0.42 15.59
CA SER A 42 65.32 0.78 14.90
C SER A 42 63.80 0.80 14.77
N LEU A 43 63.24 1.82 15.43
CA LEU A 43 61.92 2.41 15.22
C LEU A 43 60.73 1.67 15.86
N SER A 44 60.58 1.92 17.17
CA SER A 44 59.29 2.18 17.79
C SER A 44 58.58 3.32 17.03
N SER A 45 57.89 2.98 15.95
CA SER A 45 56.76 3.81 15.51
C SER A 45 55.60 3.45 16.44
N CYS A 46 55.50 4.18 17.56
CA CYS A 46 54.21 4.40 18.18
C CYS A 46 53.39 5.16 17.14
N MET A 47 52.65 4.43 16.30
CA MET A 47 51.46 5.00 15.69
C MET A 47 50.52 5.30 16.85
N LYS A 48 50.59 6.55 17.33
CA LYS A 48 49.43 7.21 17.90
C LYS A 48 48.49 7.37 16.72
N ASP A 49 47.71 6.33 16.45
CA ASP A 49 46.58 6.47 15.55
C ASP A 49 45.67 7.53 16.17
N ASP A 50 45.47 8.57 15.39
CA ASP A 50 44.49 9.61 15.60
C ASP A 50 43.12 8.93 15.83
N ILE A 51 42.69 8.80 17.09
CA ILE A 51 41.30 8.43 17.43
C ILE A 51 40.44 9.69 17.26
N THR A 52 40.54 10.33 16.10
CA THR A 52 39.68 11.43 15.69
C THR A 52 38.90 10.96 14.46
N GLY A 53 37.76 10.34 14.75
CA GLY A 53 36.71 10.11 13.76
C GLY A 53 36.66 8.72 13.12
N CYS A 54 36.57 7.65 13.91
CA CYS A 54 35.85 6.48 13.40
C CYS A 54 34.42 6.95 13.09
N PRO A 55 33.95 6.86 11.82
CA PRO A 55 32.57 7.21 11.52
C PRO A 55 31.68 6.37 12.42
N THR A 56 30.85 7.02 13.23
CA THR A 56 29.81 6.34 14.00
C THR A 56 28.98 5.54 13.01
N ALA A 57 28.89 4.22 13.23
CA ALA A 57 28.08 3.34 12.40
C ALA A 57 26.68 3.92 12.25
N LYS A 58 26.16 3.93 11.03
CA LYS A 58 24.88 4.56 10.71
C LYS A 58 23.81 3.51 10.52
N LEU A 59 22.64 3.75 11.11
CA LEU A 59 21.43 3.06 10.73
C LEU A 59 20.65 3.96 9.78
N SER A 60 20.50 3.53 8.52
CA SER A 60 19.69 4.22 7.52
C SER A 60 18.38 3.46 7.27
N LEU A 61 17.28 4.18 7.12
CA LEU A 61 16.02 3.62 6.66
C LEU A 61 15.69 4.19 5.29
N LYS A 62 15.51 3.30 4.32
CA LYS A 62 15.06 3.62 2.96
C LYS A 62 13.56 3.46 2.87
N PHE A 63 12.93 4.30 2.07
CA PHE A 63 11.50 4.27 1.85
C PHE A 63 11.22 4.18 0.35
N ASP A 64 10.26 3.35 -0.01
CA ASP A 64 9.70 3.30 -1.35
C ASP A 64 8.18 3.19 -1.27
N TYR A 65 7.51 3.62 -2.33
CA TYR A 65 6.10 3.33 -2.55
C TYR A 65 5.95 2.71 -3.93
N THR A 66 6.45 1.48 -4.07
CA THR A 66 6.27 0.65 -5.28
C THR A 66 4.98 -0.18 -5.27
N TYR A 67 4.34 -0.32 -4.10
CA TYR A 67 3.12 -1.10 -3.89
C TYR A 67 1.86 -0.37 -4.38
N ASN A 68 1.84 -0.04 -5.67
CA ASN A 68 0.76 0.63 -6.38
C ASN A 68 0.54 -0.04 -7.75
N VAL A 69 -0.53 0.34 -8.46
CA VAL A 69 -0.87 -0.30 -9.74
C VAL A 69 0.12 -0.07 -10.88
N LYS A 70 1.04 0.89 -10.75
CA LYS A 70 2.10 1.14 -11.74
C LYS A 70 3.37 0.33 -11.46
N GLU A 71 3.48 -0.30 -10.29
CA GLU A 71 4.69 -1.00 -9.82
C GLU A 71 5.96 -0.14 -9.93
N ALA A 72 5.80 1.18 -9.75
CA ALA A 72 6.86 2.16 -9.85
C ALA A 72 6.89 3.02 -8.59
N ASP A 73 8.09 3.34 -8.11
CA ASP A 73 8.24 4.11 -6.88
C ASP A 73 7.64 5.52 -7.02
N ALA A 74 6.62 5.80 -6.21
CA ALA A 74 5.96 7.09 -6.12
C ALA A 74 6.25 7.81 -4.78
N PHE A 75 7.18 7.32 -3.96
CA PHE A 75 7.48 7.84 -2.63
C PHE A 75 7.72 9.35 -2.64
N SER A 76 8.71 9.81 -3.41
CA SER A 76 9.10 11.22 -3.46
C SER A 76 8.04 12.11 -4.10
N ALA A 77 7.05 11.54 -4.79
CA ALA A 77 5.98 12.29 -5.42
C ALA A 77 4.76 12.48 -4.51
N GLU A 78 4.47 11.50 -3.65
CA GLU A 78 3.25 11.47 -2.84
C GLU A 78 3.48 11.73 -1.36
N VAL A 79 4.55 11.16 -0.77
CA VAL A 79 4.76 11.18 0.68
C VAL A 79 5.44 12.49 1.09
N LYS A 80 4.97 13.09 2.18
CA LYS A 80 5.45 14.39 2.70
C LYS A 80 5.74 14.40 4.21
N ASN A 81 5.33 13.35 4.91
CA ASN A 81 5.61 13.18 6.33
C ASN A 81 5.84 11.69 6.64
N LEU A 82 6.88 11.44 7.43
CA LEU A 82 7.25 10.13 7.96
C LEU A 82 7.16 10.18 9.49
N ASN A 83 6.62 9.14 10.10
CA ASN A 83 6.70 8.87 11.52
C ASN A 83 7.09 7.41 11.73
N VAL A 84 8.36 7.18 12.06
CA VAL A 84 8.95 5.86 12.25
C VAL A 84 9.01 5.53 13.74
N TYR A 85 8.27 4.51 14.15
CA TYR A 85 8.29 3.96 15.49
C TYR A 85 9.29 2.82 15.57
N VAL A 86 10.10 2.80 16.63
CA VAL A 86 11.12 1.79 16.86
C VAL A 86 10.71 0.89 18.03
N PHE A 87 10.75 -0.41 17.81
CA PHE A 87 10.49 -1.42 18.82
C PHE A 87 11.73 -2.30 19.01
N ASP A 88 12.07 -2.61 20.26
CA ASP A 88 13.19 -3.48 20.59
C ASP A 88 12.91 -4.95 20.23
N LYS A 89 13.91 -5.82 20.45
CA LYS A 89 13.80 -7.27 20.21
C LYS A 89 12.65 -7.97 20.96
N ASN A 90 12.14 -7.36 22.03
CA ASN A 90 11.03 -7.87 22.84
C ASN A 90 9.69 -7.25 22.41
N GLY A 91 9.68 -6.43 21.35
CA GLY A 91 8.52 -5.72 20.86
C GLY A 91 8.13 -4.51 21.72
N LYS A 92 9.02 -3.99 22.57
CA LYS A 92 8.76 -2.80 23.40
C LYS A 92 9.14 -1.53 22.67
N PHE A 93 8.26 -0.54 22.73
CA PHE A 93 8.48 0.77 22.13
C PHE A 93 9.73 1.43 22.73
N VAL A 94 10.62 1.92 21.85
CA VAL A 94 11.87 2.59 22.21
C VAL A 94 11.69 4.09 22.05
N ASP A 95 11.48 4.54 20.81
CA ASP A 95 11.30 5.94 20.45
C ASP A 95 10.64 6.06 19.07
N ASN A 96 10.30 7.29 18.64
CA ASN A 96 9.89 7.57 17.28
C ASN A 96 10.67 8.73 16.63
N TYR A 97 10.82 8.63 15.31
CA TYR A 97 11.55 9.60 14.50
C TYR A 97 10.62 10.16 13.43
N THR A 98 10.57 11.49 13.32
CA THR A 98 9.68 12.16 12.37
C THR A 98 10.44 13.06 11.41
N GLU A 99 10.10 12.98 10.13
CA GLU A 99 10.61 13.89 9.10
C GLU A 99 9.44 14.42 8.27
N SER A 100 9.53 15.67 7.84
CA SER A 100 8.50 16.31 7.00
C SER A 100 9.15 17.21 5.97
N ALA A 101 8.72 17.10 4.73
CA ALA A 101 9.18 17.93 3.61
C ALA A 101 8.03 18.21 2.66
N ASP A 102 8.05 19.32 1.93
CA ASP A 102 7.06 19.56 0.85
C ASP A 102 7.14 18.47 -0.22
N LYS A 103 8.36 17.96 -0.41
CA LYS A 103 8.70 16.83 -1.25
C LYS A 103 9.99 16.19 -0.74
N PHE A 104 10.04 14.87 -0.59
CA PHE A 104 11.29 14.16 -0.35
C PHE A 104 12.10 14.00 -1.64
N GLU A 105 13.41 13.82 -1.52
CA GLU A 105 14.26 13.53 -2.66
C GLU A 105 14.15 12.06 -3.12
N THR A 106 14.48 11.78 -4.38
CA THR A 106 14.53 10.40 -4.87
C THR A 106 15.65 9.65 -4.17
N GLY A 107 15.32 8.52 -3.52
CA GLY A 107 16.28 7.76 -2.73
C GLY A 107 16.52 8.35 -1.33
N HIS A 108 15.58 9.15 -0.81
CA HIS A 108 15.61 9.66 0.56
C HIS A 108 15.90 8.56 1.59
N GLU A 109 16.78 8.86 2.53
CA GLU A 109 17.14 7.99 3.66
C GLU A 109 16.98 8.75 4.98
N MET A 110 16.30 8.14 5.94
CA MET A 110 16.26 8.62 7.32
C MET A 110 17.41 8.01 8.10
N GLN A 111 18.29 8.83 8.67
CA GLN A 111 19.42 8.36 9.49
C GLN A 111 19.03 8.37 10.97
N ILE A 112 19.20 7.23 11.62
CA ILE A 112 19.04 7.05 13.07
C ILE A 112 20.43 6.83 13.68
N THR A 113 20.82 7.67 14.63
CA THR A 113 22.21 7.74 15.12
C THR A 113 22.38 7.46 16.61
N ASP A 114 21.27 7.34 17.34
CA ASP A 114 21.21 7.22 18.79
C ASP A 114 20.71 5.85 19.28
N LEU A 115 20.57 4.88 18.36
CA LEU A 115 20.27 3.49 18.71
C LEU A 115 21.53 2.72 19.10
N GLN A 116 21.42 1.92 20.17
CA GLN A 116 22.47 0.98 20.59
C GLN A 116 22.46 -0.28 19.71
N ALA A 117 23.54 -1.05 19.77
CA ALA A 117 23.59 -2.37 19.14
C ALA A 117 22.42 -3.25 19.63
N GLY A 118 21.67 -3.84 18.70
CA GLY A 118 20.45 -4.59 19.01
C GLY A 118 19.68 -5.03 17.76
N LYS A 119 18.60 -5.77 17.98
CA LYS A 119 17.61 -6.10 16.94
C LYS A 119 16.39 -5.25 17.17
N TYR A 120 15.89 -4.64 16.10
CA TYR A 120 14.77 -3.71 16.13
C TYR A 120 13.74 -4.05 15.08
N THR A 121 12.50 -3.68 15.35
CA THR A 121 11.41 -3.61 14.37
C THR A 121 11.04 -2.14 14.20
N PHE A 122 11.03 -1.69 12.95
CA PHE A 122 10.63 -0.34 12.56
C PHE A 122 9.25 -0.40 11.94
N VAL A 123 8.36 0.50 12.36
CA VAL A 123 7.06 0.71 11.72
C VAL A 123 7.00 2.16 11.26
N CYS A 124 6.76 2.39 9.97
CA CYS A 124 6.53 3.73 9.44
C CYS A 124 5.05 3.96 9.23
N LEU A 125 4.51 5.00 9.87
CA LEU A 125 3.22 5.59 9.53
C LEU A 125 3.48 6.91 8.80
N ALA A 126 3.16 6.96 7.52
CA ALA A 126 3.46 8.11 6.67
C ALA A 126 2.20 8.78 6.11
N ARG A 127 2.36 10.03 5.66
CA ARG A 127 1.28 10.89 5.17
C ARG A 127 1.70 11.67 3.92
N ASP A 128 0.71 12.02 3.09
CA ASP A 128 0.88 12.87 1.90
C ASP A 128 0.82 14.38 2.18
N LYS A 129 0.66 14.73 3.46
CA LYS A 129 0.68 16.11 3.95
C LYS A 129 1.45 16.20 5.25
N GLN A 130 2.06 17.35 5.49
CA GLN A 130 2.70 17.67 6.76
C GLN A 130 1.64 17.89 7.86
N PRO A 131 1.84 17.38 9.08
CA PRO A 131 0.96 17.68 10.19
C PRO A 131 0.91 19.18 10.46
N THR A 132 -0.28 19.79 10.41
CA THR A 132 -0.49 21.19 10.80
C THR A 132 -0.76 21.26 12.30
N ALA A 133 -0.08 22.17 13.00
CA ALA A 133 -0.24 22.35 14.45
C ALA A 133 -1.65 22.86 14.85
N SER A 134 -2.36 23.47 13.91
CA SER A 134 -3.75 23.93 14.08
C SER A 134 -4.70 23.00 13.34
N ARG A 135 -5.61 22.38 14.08
CA ARG A 135 -6.78 21.66 13.56
C ARG A 135 -8.03 22.37 14.07
N ALA A 136 -9.05 22.49 13.24
CA ALA A 136 -10.33 23.01 13.72
C ALA A 136 -10.97 22.00 14.67
N GLU A 137 -11.86 22.47 15.54
CA GLU A 137 -12.65 21.59 16.39
C GLU A 137 -13.45 20.59 15.53
N GLY A 138 -13.27 19.29 15.78
CA GLY A 138 -13.87 18.21 14.99
C GLY A 138 -12.99 17.64 13.86
N ASP A 139 -11.93 18.33 13.42
CA ASP A 139 -11.01 17.80 12.39
C ASP A 139 -10.24 16.56 12.87
N ASP A 140 -10.03 16.44 14.19
CA ASP A 140 -9.38 15.28 14.80
C ASP A 140 -10.18 13.98 14.63
N GLU A 141 -11.50 14.06 14.47
CA GLU A 141 -12.35 12.88 14.20
C GLU A 141 -12.38 12.53 12.71
N MET A 142 -12.03 13.48 11.83
CA MET A 142 -12.06 13.32 10.37
C MET A 142 -10.73 12.86 9.78
N GLU A 143 -9.67 12.82 10.59
CA GLU A 143 -8.33 12.39 10.22
C GLU A 143 -7.93 11.15 11.02
N PHE A 144 -6.99 10.35 10.50
CA PHE A 144 -6.38 9.30 11.33
C PHE A 144 -5.57 9.93 12.47
N SER A 145 -5.78 9.45 13.67
CA SER A 145 -4.95 9.69 14.85
C SER A 145 -4.15 8.43 15.19
N PHE A 146 -2.96 8.61 15.76
CA PHE A 146 -2.08 7.50 16.13
C PHE A 146 -2.05 7.36 17.65
N THR A 147 -2.03 6.13 18.16
CA THR A 147 -1.87 5.87 19.59
C THR A 147 -0.59 6.53 20.13
N GLN A 148 -0.68 7.21 21.27
CA GLN A 148 0.51 7.68 21.99
C GLN A 148 1.14 6.53 22.75
N LEU A 149 2.39 6.19 22.41
CA LEU A 149 3.12 5.11 23.03
C LEU A 149 4.01 5.60 24.18
N THR A 150 4.22 4.73 25.17
CA THR A 150 5.10 4.99 26.31
C THR A 150 6.37 4.13 26.20
N PRO A 151 7.58 4.73 26.12
CA PRO A 151 8.83 4.00 26.01
C PRO A 151 9.02 2.94 27.10
N GLY A 152 9.48 1.75 26.72
CA GLY A 152 9.70 0.60 27.60
C GLY A 152 8.42 -0.10 28.11
N VAL A 153 7.23 0.49 27.88
CA VAL A 153 5.95 -0.05 28.36
C VAL A 153 5.13 -0.58 27.20
N SER A 154 4.81 0.29 26.24
CA SER A 154 3.95 -0.02 25.09
C SER A 154 4.59 -1.08 24.20
N THR A 155 3.74 -1.89 23.57
CA THR A 155 4.15 -2.88 22.56
C THR A 155 3.75 -2.45 21.16
N ILE A 156 4.25 -3.18 20.15
CA ILE A 156 3.88 -2.95 18.75
C ILE A 156 2.37 -3.04 18.50
N ASP A 157 1.66 -3.93 19.22
CA ASP A 157 0.21 -4.09 19.10
C ASP A 157 -0.60 -2.90 19.66
N ASP A 158 0.03 -2.05 20.49
CA ASP A 158 -0.58 -0.81 20.99
C ASP A 158 -0.58 0.30 19.92
N LEU A 159 0.29 0.19 18.89
CA LEU A 159 0.35 1.13 17.79
C LEU A 159 -0.83 0.88 16.85
N GLN A 160 -1.82 1.76 16.91
CA GLN A 160 -3.05 1.69 16.14
C GLN A 160 -3.33 3.04 15.48
N GLU A 161 -4.01 3.00 14.34
CA GLU A 161 -4.52 4.17 13.65
C GLU A 161 -6.04 4.22 13.76
N GLU A 162 -6.56 5.30 14.31
CA GLU A 162 -7.99 5.46 14.56
C GLU A 162 -8.54 6.73 13.92
N MET A 163 -9.66 6.59 13.19
CA MET A 163 -10.48 7.68 12.68
C MET A 163 -11.88 7.63 13.31
N GLY A 164 -12.57 8.76 13.37
CA GLY A 164 -13.91 8.88 13.90
C GLY A 164 -13.97 8.98 15.42
N LYS A 165 -15.19 9.12 15.94
CA LYS A 165 -15.49 9.28 17.36
C LYS A 165 -14.97 8.12 18.19
N LYS A 166 -14.46 8.43 19.39
CA LYS A 166 -13.91 7.42 20.32
C LYS A 166 -14.98 6.72 21.18
N ASN A 167 -16.17 7.32 21.30
CA ASN A 167 -17.23 6.86 22.21
C ASN A 167 -18.15 5.77 21.62
N GLY A 168 -17.82 5.23 20.44
CA GLY A 168 -18.61 4.18 19.79
C GLY A 168 -19.87 4.66 19.08
N GLU A 169 -20.11 5.97 19.01
CA GLU A 169 -21.14 6.55 18.15
C GLU A 169 -20.77 6.40 16.66
N GLU A 170 -21.78 6.33 15.81
CA GLU A 170 -21.57 6.40 14.36
C GLU A 170 -20.82 7.68 13.99
N SER A 171 -19.74 7.48 13.25
CA SER A 171 -18.90 8.56 12.74
C SER A 171 -19.31 8.88 11.32
N LEU A 172 -19.47 10.17 11.02
CA LEU A 172 -19.65 10.66 9.65
C LEU A 172 -18.37 11.37 9.24
N ASN A 173 -17.88 11.14 8.03
CA ASN A 173 -16.71 11.84 7.51
C ASN A 173 -16.97 12.36 6.10
N ASP A 174 -16.98 13.69 5.95
CA ASP A 174 -17.23 14.43 4.72
C ASP A 174 -15.97 15.14 4.18
N LYS A 175 -14.78 14.68 4.57
CA LYS A 175 -13.51 15.32 4.23
C LYS A 175 -12.70 14.52 3.23
N HIS A 176 -11.95 15.24 2.40
CA HIS A 176 -10.76 14.70 1.76
C HIS A 176 -9.63 14.69 2.80
N PHE A 177 -9.58 13.63 3.59
CA PHE A 177 -8.59 13.48 4.65
C PHE A 177 -7.23 13.04 4.12
N THR A 178 -6.20 13.23 4.95
CA THR A 178 -4.80 12.96 4.61
C THR A 178 -4.60 11.49 4.28
N ALA A 179 -3.82 11.19 3.23
CA ALA A 179 -3.50 9.81 2.93
C ALA A 179 -2.67 9.17 4.07
N LEU A 180 -2.95 7.91 4.35
CA LEU A 180 -2.23 7.10 5.32
C LEU A 180 -1.47 6.00 4.59
N TYR A 181 -0.19 5.87 4.91
CA TYR A 181 0.67 4.79 4.44
C TYR A 181 1.25 4.05 5.64
N THR A 182 1.45 2.74 5.51
CA THR A 182 2.15 1.92 6.50
C THR A 182 3.25 1.10 5.86
N ALA A 183 4.35 0.89 6.58
CA ALA A 183 5.41 -0.07 6.28
C ALA A 183 6.01 -0.61 7.57
N GLN A 184 6.63 -1.78 7.49
CA GLN A 184 7.44 -2.33 8.56
C GLN A 184 8.66 -3.06 8.04
N ASP A 185 9.73 -3.04 8.82
CA ASP A 185 10.92 -3.85 8.57
C ASP A 185 11.58 -4.23 9.91
N SER A 186 12.44 -5.24 9.92
CA SER A 186 13.18 -5.65 11.11
C SER A 186 14.63 -5.93 10.78
N LEU A 187 15.54 -5.20 11.42
CA LEU A 187 16.98 -5.30 11.17
C LEU A 187 17.78 -5.46 12.47
N SER A 188 18.98 -6.03 12.36
CA SER A 188 19.94 -6.11 13.46
C SER A 188 21.07 -5.13 13.20
N PHE A 189 21.35 -4.26 14.17
CA PHE A 189 22.40 -3.26 14.14
C PHE A 189 23.48 -3.65 15.16
N ASP A 190 24.72 -3.81 14.72
CA ASP A 190 25.83 -4.23 15.59
C ASP A 190 26.57 -3.05 16.24
N GLY A 191 26.26 -1.81 15.83
CA GLY A 191 26.91 -0.59 16.31
C GLY A 191 28.32 -0.36 15.78
N GLU A 192 28.81 -1.25 14.90
CA GLU A 192 30.16 -1.21 14.32
C GLU A 192 30.12 -0.99 12.80
N ASN A 193 29.11 -1.55 12.12
CA ASN A 193 28.91 -1.45 10.69
C ASN A 193 27.63 -0.69 10.36
N ASP A 194 27.65 0.03 9.24
CA ASP A 194 26.43 0.64 8.69
C ASP A 194 25.38 -0.44 8.42
N ALA A 195 24.13 -0.13 8.74
CA ALA A 195 23.00 -1.02 8.51
C ALA A 195 21.86 -0.26 7.83
N THR A 196 21.16 -0.94 6.93
CA THR A 196 20.07 -0.34 6.16
C THR A 196 18.82 -1.18 6.26
N GLY A 197 17.71 -0.56 6.66
CA GLY A 197 16.36 -1.14 6.58
C GLY A 197 15.59 -0.59 5.39
N GLU A 198 14.66 -1.37 4.86
CA GLU A 198 13.83 -1.02 3.70
C GLU A 198 12.35 -1.05 4.07
N LEU A 199 11.72 0.11 4.07
CA LEU A 199 10.32 0.31 4.44
C LEU A 199 9.47 0.56 3.18
N SER A 200 8.99 -0.52 2.58
CA SER A 200 8.09 -0.46 1.42
C SER A 200 6.65 -0.14 1.84
N LEU A 201 6.20 1.06 1.50
CA LEU A 201 4.92 1.61 1.93
C LEU A 201 3.74 0.99 1.18
N MET A 202 2.67 0.71 1.92
CA MET A 202 1.33 0.42 1.41
C MET A 202 0.40 1.58 1.77
N LYS A 203 -0.32 2.12 0.78
CA LYS A 203 -1.34 3.15 0.99
C LYS A 203 -2.65 2.53 1.47
N CYS A 204 -3.07 2.92 2.68
CA CYS A 204 -4.30 2.43 3.30
C CYS A 204 -5.53 3.18 2.80
N THR A 205 -5.42 4.47 2.50
CA THR A 205 -6.58 5.30 2.12
C THR A 205 -6.96 5.15 0.64
N LYS A 206 -8.24 5.38 0.35
CA LYS A 206 -8.84 5.25 -0.98
C LYS A 206 -9.62 6.50 -1.33
N THR A 207 -9.60 6.87 -2.61
CA THR A 207 -10.40 7.98 -3.16
C THR A 207 -11.33 7.46 -4.26
N TYR A 208 -12.47 8.11 -4.42
CA TYR A 208 -13.51 7.71 -5.36
C TYR A 208 -14.04 8.93 -6.07
N ARG A 209 -14.21 8.83 -7.39
CA ARG A 209 -15.02 9.74 -8.18
C ARG A 209 -16.25 8.99 -8.68
N VAL A 210 -17.39 9.29 -8.09
CA VAL A 210 -18.68 8.72 -8.47
C VAL A 210 -19.35 9.68 -9.47
N VAL A 211 -19.57 9.21 -10.68
CA VAL A 211 -20.23 9.93 -11.77
C VAL A 211 -21.60 9.28 -11.99
N MET A 212 -22.66 10.04 -11.77
CA MET A 212 -24.03 9.62 -12.08
C MET A 212 -24.48 10.33 -13.36
N LEU A 213 -24.85 9.54 -14.35
CA LEU A 213 -25.44 9.97 -15.61
C LEU A 213 -26.93 9.64 -15.59
N PRO A 214 -27.80 10.50 -16.15
CA PRO A 214 -29.20 10.13 -16.30
C PRO A 214 -29.30 9.01 -17.35
N PHE A 215 -30.16 8.01 -17.12
CA PHE A 215 -30.41 6.96 -18.11
C PHE A 215 -31.24 7.53 -19.28
N GLU A 216 -32.21 8.41 -18.96
CA GLU A 216 -32.99 9.17 -19.93
C GLU A 216 -32.50 10.64 -19.98
N PRO A 217 -32.14 11.21 -21.15
CA PRO A 217 -31.48 12.53 -21.23
C PRO A 217 -32.21 13.68 -20.51
N ASN A 218 -33.54 13.68 -20.54
CA ASN A 218 -34.39 14.73 -19.97
C ASN A 218 -35.05 14.32 -18.65
N GLN A 219 -34.31 13.66 -17.77
CA GLN A 219 -34.82 13.22 -16.47
C GLN A 219 -35.06 14.42 -15.52
N GLU A 220 -36.33 14.65 -15.18
CA GLU A 220 -36.73 15.67 -14.20
C GLU A 220 -36.16 15.38 -12.81
N GLY A 221 -35.74 16.43 -12.11
CA GLY A 221 -35.17 16.31 -10.77
C GLY A 221 -33.80 15.62 -10.70
N PHE A 222 -33.11 15.40 -11.84
CA PHE A 222 -31.74 14.91 -11.82
C PHE A 222 -30.76 16.03 -11.39
N THR A 223 -30.69 16.25 -10.07
CA THR A 223 -29.88 17.26 -9.37
C THR A 223 -29.19 16.63 -8.16
N ALA A 224 -28.05 17.19 -7.72
CA ALA A 224 -27.29 16.63 -6.59
C ALA A 224 -28.11 16.54 -5.28
N ASP A 225 -28.98 17.52 -5.04
CA ASP A 225 -29.84 17.56 -3.84
C ASP A 225 -30.86 16.43 -3.76
N ASN A 226 -31.10 15.71 -4.86
CA ASN A 226 -32.05 14.60 -4.92
C ASN A 226 -31.40 13.22 -4.71
N PHE A 227 -30.09 13.16 -4.51
CA PHE A 227 -29.39 11.92 -4.25
C PHE A 227 -28.49 12.00 -3.03
N ASP A 228 -28.40 10.89 -2.30
CA ASP A 228 -27.37 10.68 -1.30
C ASP A 228 -26.45 9.56 -1.80
N VAL A 229 -25.14 9.81 -1.76
CA VAL A 229 -24.09 8.85 -2.13
C VAL A 229 -23.21 8.67 -0.92
N GLU A 230 -23.15 7.46 -0.40
CA GLU A 230 -22.45 7.15 0.85
C GLU A 230 -21.58 5.91 0.69
N ILE A 231 -20.46 5.86 1.41
CA ILE A 231 -19.72 4.62 1.63
C ILE A 231 -19.79 4.29 3.11
N LYS A 232 -20.48 3.19 3.45
CA LYS A 232 -20.60 2.69 4.83
C LYS A 232 -19.54 1.62 5.06
N GLY A 233 -18.79 1.67 6.16
CA GLY A 233 -17.75 0.68 6.41
C GLY A 233 -17.33 0.56 7.87
N SER A 234 -16.46 -0.40 8.16
CA SER A 234 -15.99 -0.72 9.52
C SER A 234 -14.48 -0.55 9.77
N ALA A 235 -13.71 -0.10 8.78
CA ALA A 235 -12.25 -0.04 8.83
C ALA A 235 -11.71 1.27 9.43
N ALA A 236 -12.33 1.79 10.49
CA ALA A 236 -11.91 3.04 11.14
C ALA A 236 -10.87 2.83 12.26
N LEU A 237 -10.51 1.59 12.58
CA LEU A 237 -9.44 1.25 13.52
C LEU A 237 -8.52 0.18 12.91
N LEU A 238 -7.29 0.57 12.61
CA LEU A 238 -6.27 -0.26 11.99
C LEU A 238 -5.11 -0.52 12.96
N ASP A 239 -4.46 -1.67 12.83
CA ASP A 239 -3.20 -1.96 13.51
C ASP A 239 -2.02 -1.38 12.72
N TYR A 240 -0.82 -1.50 13.29
CA TYR A 240 0.42 -1.04 12.67
C TYR A 240 0.73 -1.62 11.27
N LYS A 241 0.06 -2.70 10.83
CA LYS A 241 0.19 -3.26 9.47
C LYS A 241 -0.87 -2.72 8.51
N GLY A 242 -1.77 -1.87 9.00
CA GLY A 242 -2.96 -1.43 8.30
C GLY A 242 -4.07 -2.48 8.29
N ASP A 243 -4.01 -3.52 9.13
CA ASP A 243 -5.06 -4.55 9.23
C ASP A 243 -6.16 -4.11 10.20
N LYS A 244 -7.41 -4.53 9.95
CA LYS A 244 -8.56 -4.14 10.78
C LYS A 244 -8.47 -4.79 12.17
N VAL A 245 -8.37 -3.98 13.23
CA VAL A 245 -8.32 -4.47 14.63
C VAL A 245 -9.68 -5.01 15.05
N LYS A 246 -10.73 -4.24 14.82
CA LYS A 246 -12.14 -4.61 15.07
C LYS A 246 -13.07 -3.78 14.19
N PRO A 247 -14.31 -4.24 13.97
CA PRO A 247 -15.29 -3.42 13.29
C PRO A 247 -15.57 -2.12 14.07
N LYS A 248 -15.34 -0.97 13.43
CA LYS A 248 -15.73 0.35 13.93
C LYS A 248 -16.49 1.10 12.83
N ALA A 249 -17.79 1.29 13.04
CA ALA A 249 -18.68 1.89 12.04
C ALA A 249 -18.31 3.34 11.71
N ILE A 250 -18.24 3.63 10.42
CA ILE A 250 -18.04 4.97 9.87
C ILE A 250 -18.77 5.06 8.52
N THR A 251 -19.41 6.20 8.27
CA THR A 251 -20.03 6.54 6.99
C THR A 251 -19.26 7.68 6.36
N TYR A 252 -18.69 7.42 5.19
CA TYR A 252 -18.01 8.41 4.37
C TYR A 252 -19.01 9.08 3.42
N LEU A 253 -19.02 10.41 3.46
CA LEU A 253 -19.84 11.28 2.65
C LEU A 253 -18.97 11.99 1.61
N PRO A 254 -19.55 12.51 0.51
CA PRO A 254 -18.78 13.24 -0.48
C PRO A 254 -18.28 14.57 0.07
N TYR A 255 -16.98 14.81 -0.09
CA TYR A 255 -16.34 16.08 0.25
C TYR A 255 -16.46 17.12 -0.88
N ASP A 256 -16.72 16.65 -2.10
CA ASP A 256 -17.06 17.50 -3.26
C ASP A 256 -18.30 16.94 -3.95
N LYS A 257 -19.18 17.84 -4.38
CA LYS A 257 -20.42 17.54 -5.09
C LYS A 257 -20.64 18.60 -6.17
N GLN A 258 -20.77 18.18 -7.43
CA GLN A 258 -20.92 19.10 -8.54
C GLN A 258 -21.87 18.57 -9.62
N LEU A 259 -22.64 19.48 -10.21
CA LEU A 259 -23.33 19.27 -11.48
C LEU A 259 -22.39 19.72 -12.60
N VAL A 260 -22.03 18.80 -13.48
CA VAL A 260 -21.23 19.08 -14.66
C VAL A 260 -22.16 19.12 -15.86
N GLU A 261 -22.29 20.27 -16.49
CA GLU A 261 -23.08 20.46 -17.71
C GLU A 261 -22.19 20.44 -18.95
N ASN A 262 -22.67 19.78 -19.99
CA ASN A 262 -22.00 19.73 -21.27
C ASN A 262 -22.45 20.88 -22.17
N HIS A 263 -21.71 21.98 -22.14
CA HIS A 263 -21.99 23.16 -22.95
C HIS A 263 -21.52 23.05 -24.41
N SER A 264 -20.87 21.94 -24.81
CA SER A 264 -20.30 21.76 -26.16
C SER A 264 -21.25 21.12 -27.17
N GLY A 265 -22.42 20.68 -26.71
CA GLY A 265 -23.58 20.38 -27.55
C GLY A 265 -23.65 19.00 -28.19
N LYS A 266 -22.63 18.12 -28.05
CA LYS A 266 -22.67 16.68 -28.42
C LYS A 266 -21.58 15.89 -27.70
N THR A 267 -21.75 15.56 -26.42
CA THR A 267 -20.94 14.50 -25.80
C THR A 267 -21.79 13.26 -25.76
N GLU A 268 -21.46 12.31 -26.63
CA GLU A 268 -22.07 10.99 -26.61
C GLU A 268 -21.25 10.07 -25.71
N VAL A 269 -21.91 9.36 -24.81
CA VAL A 269 -21.32 8.24 -24.07
C VAL A 269 -22.06 6.99 -24.50
N GLU A 270 -21.37 6.08 -25.21
CA GLU A 270 -21.97 4.86 -25.81
C GLU A 270 -23.10 5.16 -26.82
N GLY A 271 -23.00 6.28 -27.54
CA GLY A 271 -24.00 6.69 -28.54
C GLY A 271 -25.25 7.38 -27.97
N GLU A 272 -25.27 7.64 -26.66
CA GLU A 272 -26.32 8.42 -25.98
C GLU A 272 -25.80 9.82 -25.65
N ASP A 273 -26.56 10.86 -26.01
CA ASP A 273 -26.23 12.25 -25.67
C ASP A 273 -26.28 12.45 -24.15
N VAL A 274 -25.15 12.90 -23.59
CA VAL A 274 -25.01 13.26 -22.18
C VAL A 274 -24.88 14.78 -22.08
N GLU A 275 -25.96 15.40 -21.61
CA GLU A 275 -26.02 16.85 -21.38
C GLU A 275 -25.52 17.25 -20.00
N LYS A 276 -25.59 16.33 -19.02
CA LYS A 276 -25.16 16.59 -17.65
C LYS A 276 -24.74 15.33 -16.89
N ALA A 277 -23.91 15.52 -15.88
CA ALA A 277 -23.50 14.50 -14.93
C ALA A 277 -23.51 15.06 -13.51
N LEU A 278 -23.87 14.23 -12.52
CA LEU A 278 -23.62 14.54 -11.12
C LEU A 278 -22.33 13.84 -10.71
N VAL A 279 -21.40 14.58 -10.12
CA VAL A 279 -20.10 14.06 -9.68
C VAL A 279 -19.98 14.24 -8.18
N TYR A 280 -19.59 13.16 -7.51
CA TYR A 280 -19.36 13.09 -6.07
C TYR A 280 -17.96 12.54 -5.86
N ASP A 281 -17.10 13.28 -5.17
CA ASP A 281 -15.79 12.79 -4.77
C ASP A 281 -15.80 12.40 -3.29
N LEU A 282 -15.36 11.17 -2.99
CA LEU A 282 -15.36 10.57 -1.67
C LEU A 282 -13.97 10.02 -1.31
N SER A 283 -13.72 9.88 -0.01
CA SER A 283 -12.54 9.18 0.53
C SER A 283 -12.97 8.10 1.52
N SER A 284 -12.19 7.02 1.63
CA SER A 284 -12.42 6.00 2.67
C SER A 284 -11.10 5.39 3.17
N SER A 285 -11.15 4.72 4.33
CA SER A 285 -10.05 3.90 4.85
C SER A 285 -9.75 2.69 3.95
N ARG A 286 -8.87 1.79 4.38
CA ARG A 286 -8.53 0.55 3.66
C ARG A 286 -9.76 -0.30 3.38
N MET A 287 -9.72 -1.01 2.26
CA MET A 287 -10.73 -2.00 1.86
C MET A 287 -10.18 -3.40 2.10
N PHE A 288 -11.04 -4.28 2.58
CA PHE A 288 -10.71 -5.68 2.83
C PHE A 288 -11.60 -6.57 1.96
N GLU A 289 -11.02 -7.56 1.30
CA GLU A 289 -11.81 -8.59 0.61
C GLU A 289 -12.70 -9.30 1.64
N THR A 290 -13.96 -9.55 1.29
CA THR A 290 -14.97 -10.13 2.19
C THR A 290 -14.51 -11.44 2.85
N LYS A 291 -13.67 -12.24 2.17
CA LYS A 291 -13.12 -13.50 2.73
C LYS A 291 -12.13 -13.25 3.88
N ASP A 292 -11.31 -12.20 3.77
CA ASP A 292 -10.36 -11.81 4.80
C ASP A 292 -11.02 -11.00 5.92
N ASP A 293 -12.09 -10.27 5.61
CA ASP A 293 -12.83 -9.48 6.60
C ASP A 293 -13.53 -10.35 7.66
N ASN A 294 -13.85 -11.60 7.30
CA ASN A 294 -14.45 -12.60 8.17
C ASN A 294 -13.54 -13.07 9.34
N LYS A 295 -12.24 -12.77 9.34
CA LYS A 295 -11.33 -13.10 10.46
C LYS A 295 -11.56 -12.25 11.70
N SER A 296 -12.20 -11.08 11.52
CA SER A 296 -12.49 -10.12 12.59
C SER A 296 -13.91 -10.22 13.17
N ARG A 297 -14.67 -11.26 12.79
CA ARG A 297 -16.04 -11.51 13.29
C ARG A 297 -16.05 -11.50 14.81
N ALA A 298 -16.52 -10.41 15.38
CA ALA A 298 -16.84 -10.35 16.78
C ALA A 298 -17.88 -11.44 17.07
N THR A 299 -17.65 -12.17 18.14
CA THR A 299 -18.64 -13.12 18.71
C THR A 299 -19.87 -12.37 19.22
N GLU A 300 -19.82 -11.04 19.29
CA GLU A 300 -20.88 -10.12 19.69
C GLU A 300 -20.83 -8.85 18.81
N GLY A 301 -21.80 -8.70 17.89
CA GLY A 301 -21.92 -7.51 17.04
C GLY A 301 -22.68 -7.78 15.74
N THR A 302 -23.49 -6.83 15.31
CA THR A 302 -24.34 -6.94 14.10
C THR A 302 -23.51 -6.94 12.83
N ASN A 303 -23.80 -7.88 11.91
CA ASN A 303 -23.14 -8.09 10.60
C ASN A 303 -23.19 -6.89 9.62
N GLU A 304 -23.72 -5.73 10.02
CA GLU A 304 -24.11 -4.63 9.12
C GLU A 304 -22.90 -3.85 8.57
N TYR A 305 -21.75 -3.92 9.23
CA TYR A 305 -20.54 -3.19 8.83
C TYR A 305 -19.34 -4.08 8.52
N ASP A 306 -19.48 -5.41 8.55
CA ASP A 306 -18.43 -6.39 8.17
C ASP A 306 -18.15 -6.44 6.66
N ASP A 307 -18.83 -5.60 5.89
CA ASP A 307 -18.64 -5.42 4.46
C ASP A 307 -18.71 -3.92 4.20
N LYS A 308 -17.69 -3.34 3.57
CA LYS A 308 -17.74 -1.92 3.18
C LYS A 308 -18.67 -1.79 1.99
N ARG A 309 -19.68 -0.93 2.04
CA ARG A 309 -20.74 -0.83 1.04
C ARG A 309 -20.84 0.56 0.46
N ILE A 310 -21.08 0.64 -0.85
CA ILE A 310 -21.53 1.87 -1.51
C ILE A 310 -23.05 1.86 -1.54
N VAL A 311 -23.64 2.97 -1.09
CA VAL A 311 -25.10 3.14 -1.00
C VAL A 311 -25.49 4.40 -1.73
N ILE A 312 -26.44 4.29 -2.67
CA ILE A 312 -27.01 5.42 -3.40
C ILE A 312 -28.51 5.44 -3.17
N THR A 313 -29.01 6.56 -2.65
CA THR A 313 -30.42 6.80 -2.36
C THR A 313 -30.97 7.86 -3.30
N ASP A 314 -32.10 7.56 -3.95
CA ASP A 314 -32.88 8.53 -4.70
C ASP A 314 -34.00 9.09 -3.82
N LYS A 315 -33.83 10.34 -3.40
CA LYS A 315 -34.76 11.04 -2.50
C LYS A 315 -36.08 11.41 -3.18
N ARG A 316 -36.15 11.43 -4.52
CA ARG A 316 -37.40 11.70 -5.26
C ARG A 316 -38.43 10.60 -5.03
N ILE A 317 -37.95 9.37 -4.84
CA ILE A 317 -38.77 8.19 -4.57
C ILE A 317 -38.58 7.62 -3.16
N GLY A 318 -37.64 8.17 -2.39
CA GLY A 318 -37.33 7.73 -1.02
C GLY A 318 -36.80 6.30 -0.97
N LYS A 319 -36.03 5.86 -1.98
CA LYS A 319 -35.52 4.47 -2.07
C LYS A 319 -34.02 4.42 -2.28
N VAL A 320 -33.41 3.41 -1.69
CA VAL A 320 -32.04 2.98 -2.03
C VAL A 320 -32.09 2.31 -3.39
N ILE A 321 -31.35 2.85 -4.36
CA ILE A 321 -31.30 2.39 -5.75
C ILE A 321 -30.01 1.65 -6.09
N PHE A 322 -28.99 1.73 -5.23
CA PHE A 322 -27.76 0.93 -5.31
C PHE A 322 -27.25 0.65 -3.90
N ASN A 323 -26.96 -0.61 -3.57
CA ASN A 323 -26.42 -0.99 -2.27
C ASN A 323 -25.63 -2.30 -2.41
N HIS A 324 -24.31 -2.20 -2.55
CA HIS A 324 -23.44 -3.34 -2.84
C HIS A 324 -22.14 -3.31 -2.06
N SER A 325 -21.56 -4.50 -1.85
CA SER A 325 -20.21 -4.67 -1.33
C SER A 325 -19.22 -3.96 -2.25
N LEU A 326 -18.57 -2.91 -1.75
CA LEU A 326 -17.61 -2.13 -2.52
C LEU A 326 -16.32 -2.93 -2.79
N PRO A 327 -15.68 -3.62 -1.82
CA PRO A 327 -14.50 -4.44 -2.09
C PRO A 327 -14.74 -5.52 -3.13
N TRP A 328 -15.84 -6.28 -3.00
CA TRP A 328 -16.19 -7.33 -3.96
C TRP A 328 -16.51 -6.73 -5.34
N PHE A 329 -17.30 -5.66 -5.38
CA PHE A 329 -17.68 -5.02 -6.64
C PHE A 329 -16.47 -4.50 -7.41
N LEU A 330 -15.50 -3.92 -6.72
CA LEU A 330 -14.27 -3.41 -7.34
C LEU A 330 -13.31 -4.54 -7.73
N SER A 331 -13.24 -5.64 -6.96
CA SER A 331 -12.34 -6.76 -7.26
C SER A 331 -12.72 -7.52 -8.53
N LEU A 332 -13.97 -7.42 -9.00
CA LEU A 332 -14.37 -7.94 -10.31
C LEU A 332 -13.56 -7.36 -11.48
N CYS A 333 -12.88 -6.22 -11.30
CA CYS A 333 -11.99 -5.62 -12.29
C CYS A 333 -10.52 -6.03 -12.16
N ALA A 334 -10.15 -6.82 -11.15
CA ALA A 334 -8.76 -7.08 -10.77
C ALA A 334 -7.99 -7.87 -11.85
N SER A 335 -8.56 -8.97 -12.35
CA SER A 335 -7.90 -9.87 -13.30
C SER A 335 -7.74 -9.26 -14.69
N ASP A 336 -8.73 -8.51 -15.15
CA ASP A 336 -8.84 -8.14 -16.56
C ASP A 336 -8.11 -6.83 -16.90
N ARG A 337 -7.87 -5.95 -15.92
CA ARG A 337 -7.34 -4.60 -16.16
C ARG A 337 -5.82 -4.54 -16.30
N TYR A 338 -5.08 -5.33 -15.52
CA TYR A 338 -3.62 -5.24 -15.47
C TYR A 338 -2.92 -6.43 -16.09
N GLY A 339 -3.63 -7.54 -16.33
CA GLY A 339 -3.01 -8.80 -16.75
C GLY A 339 -1.96 -9.28 -15.75
N LYS A 340 -2.21 -9.02 -14.46
CA LYS A 340 -1.31 -9.34 -13.33
C LYS A 340 -1.98 -10.37 -12.45
N ASP A 341 -1.18 -11.30 -11.94
CA ASP A 341 -1.62 -12.33 -10.99
C ASP A 341 -1.67 -11.79 -9.54
N TRP A 342 -2.32 -10.63 -9.35
CA TRP A 342 -2.58 -10.12 -8.00
C TRP A 342 -3.82 -10.79 -7.41
N THR A 343 -3.79 -11.05 -6.10
CA THR A 343 -5.02 -11.39 -5.38
C THR A 343 -5.97 -10.19 -5.35
N ASP A 344 -7.26 -10.42 -5.09
CA ASP A 344 -8.25 -9.37 -4.92
C ASP A 344 -7.80 -8.34 -3.87
N GLN A 345 -7.30 -8.79 -2.71
CA GLN A 345 -6.76 -7.91 -1.68
C GLN A 345 -5.56 -7.09 -2.17
N GLN A 346 -4.63 -7.73 -2.89
CA GLN A 346 -3.48 -7.05 -3.49
C GLN A 346 -3.87 -5.97 -4.50
N TYR A 347 -4.92 -6.21 -5.27
CA TYR A 347 -5.50 -5.21 -6.16
C TYR A 347 -6.15 -4.05 -5.40
N LEU A 348 -6.97 -4.37 -4.39
CA LEU A 348 -7.63 -3.37 -3.54
C LEU A 348 -6.63 -2.49 -2.80
N ASP A 349 -5.48 -3.04 -2.39
CA ASP A 349 -4.43 -2.27 -1.73
C ASP A 349 -3.63 -1.40 -2.72
N ARG A 350 -3.33 -1.90 -3.93
CA ARG A 350 -2.56 -1.17 -4.96
C ARG A 350 -3.33 -0.07 -5.67
N GLN A 351 -4.63 -0.27 -5.90
CA GLN A 351 -5.49 0.74 -6.52
C GLN A 351 -6.02 1.67 -5.43
N ASP A 352 -5.64 2.93 -5.50
CA ASP A 352 -5.95 3.94 -4.48
C ASP A 352 -6.97 4.99 -4.93
N HIS A 353 -7.30 5.02 -6.22
CA HIS A 353 -8.33 5.87 -6.80
C HIS A 353 -9.29 5.06 -7.68
N TYR A 354 -10.61 5.27 -7.55
CA TYR A 354 -11.61 4.59 -8.36
C TYR A 354 -12.57 5.57 -9.01
N THR A 355 -12.78 5.45 -10.32
CA THR A 355 -13.87 6.15 -11.02
C THR A 355 -15.04 5.21 -11.21
N LEU A 356 -16.19 5.52 -10.61
CA LEU A 356 -17.42 4.73 -10.70
C LEU A 356 -18.45 5.51 -11.51
N VAL A 357 -18.95 4.94 -12.61
CA VAL A 357 -19.98 5.57 -13.44
C VAL A 357 -21.26 4.77 -13.31
N PHE A 358 -22.36 5.44 -12.97
CA PHE A 358 -23.67 4.82 -12.86
C PHE A 358 -24.67 5.52 -13.77
N TYR A 359 -25.52 4.74 -14.43
CA TYR A 359 -26.65 5.26 -15.19
C TYR A 359 -27.92 5.15 -14.35
N VAL A 360 -28.49 6.29 -14.01
CA VAL A 360 -29.57 6.42 -13.04
C VAL A 360 -30.92 6.47 -13.76
N PRO A 361 -31.80 5.50 -13.54
CA PRO A 361 -33.12 5.48 -14.17
C PRO A 361 -34.03 6.60 -13.64
N ALA A 362 -34.98 7.06 -14.46
CA ALA A 362 -36.12 7.88 -14.02
C ALA A 362 -36.94 7.20 -12.91
N PRO A 363 -37.56 7.96 -11.98
CA PRO A 363 -38.42 7.43 -10.91
C PRO A 363 -39.47 6.38 -11.32
N ASP A 364 -40.00 6.50 -12.53
CA ASP A 364 -41.04 5.66 -13.12
C ASP A 364 -40.50 4.60 -14.11
N SER A 365 -39.18 4.56 -14.29
CA SER A 365 -38.52 3.65 -15.21
C SER A 365 -38.57 2.20 -14.73
N LYS A 366 -38.53 1.25 -15.67
CA LYS A 366 -38.44 -0.19 -15.39
C LYS A 366 -37.01 -0.69 -15.29
N TYR A 367 -36.03 0.15 -15.62
CA TYR A 367 -34.61 -0.19 -15.58
C TYR A 367 -34.06 -0.11 -14.15
N SER A 368 -33.11 -0.99 -13.81
CA SER A 368 -32.32 -0.89 -12.57
C SER A 368 -30.99 -0.20 -12.85
N MET A 369 -30.47 0.51 -11.87
CA MET A 369 -29.13 1.12 -11.89
C MET A 369 -28.02 0.08 -12.07
N ASP A 370 -28.24 -1.17 -11.61
CA ASP A 370 -27.28 -2.27 -11.72
C ASP A 370 -27.00 -2.72 -13.16
N ALA A 371 -27.88 -2.38 -14.10
CA ALA A 371 -27.80 -2.87 -15.48
C ALA A 371 -26.64 -2.26 -16.27
N ARG A 372 -26.14 -1.08 -15.87
CA ARG A 372 -25.02 -0.39 -16.49
C ARG A 372 -24.21 0.33 -15.43
N VAL A 373 -23.18 -0.32 -14.92
CA VAL A 373 -22.18 0.33 -14.05
C VAL A 373 -20.82 0.27 -14.75
N LYS A 374 -19.99 1.30 -14.60
CA LYS A 374 -18.59 1.26 -15.05
C LYS A 374 -17.65 1.49 -13.89
N VAL A 375 -16.59 0.70 -13.81
CA VAL A 375 -15.49 0.88 -12.84
C VAL A 375 -14.21 1.10 -13.60
N ASN A 376 -13.57 2.25 -13.39
CA ASN A 376 -12.34 2.64 -14.08
C ASN A 376 -12.43 2.48 -15.61
N ASN A 377 -13.58 2.87 -16.18
CA ASN A 377 -13.95 2.78 -17.59
C ASN A 377 -14.29 1.36 -18.12
N TRP A 378 -14.42 0.37 -17.24
CA TRP A 378 -14.81 -1.00 -17.62
C TRP A 378 -16.29 -1.27 -17.31
N VAL A 379 -17.03 -1.86 -18.26
CA VAL A 379 -18.48 -2.08 -18.12
C VAL A 379 -18.77 -3.32 -17.31
N MET A 380 -19.49 -3.13 -16.21
CA MET A 380 -20.05 -4.17 -15.35
C MET A 380 -21.51 -4.38 -15.73
N ASN A 381 -21.86 -5.59 -16.19
CA ASN A 381 -23.25 -6.00 -16.38
C ASN A 381 -23.64 -6.91 -15.22
N LEU A 382 -24.29 -6.32 -14.21
CA LEU A 382 -24.65 -7.05 -13.01
C LEU A 382 -26.07 -7.59 -13.17
N GLN A 383 -26.24 -8.91 -13.16
CA GLN A 383 -27.58 -9.50 -13.01
C GLN A 383 -27.89 -9.64 -11.52
N ASN A 384 -29.17 -9.49 -11.12
CA ASN A 384 -29.63 -9.63 -9.73
C ASN A 384 -29.19 -10.92 -9.02
N VAL A 385 -28.80 -11.95 -9.78
CA VAL A 385 -28.33 -13.25 -9.28
C VAL A 385 -26.86 -13.22 -8.85
N ASP A 386 -26.06 -12.34 -9.44
CA ASP A 386 -24.61 -12.25 -9.22
C ASP A 386 -24.25 -11.37 -8.01
N LEU A 387 -25.22 -10.63 -7.47
CA LEU A 387 -25.01 -9.57 -6.47
C LEU A 387 -25.37 -9.95 -5.02
N GLY A 388 -25.66 -11.23 -4.76
CA GLY A 388 -25.96 -11.70 -3.40
C GLY A 388 -27.16 -10.96 -2.78
N SER A 389 -28.33 -11.06 -3.41
CA SER A 389 -29.54 -10.46 -2.83
C SER A 389 -29.94 -11.18 -1.53
N ASN A 390 -29.92 -10.44 -0.42
CA ASN A 390 -30.74 -10.78 0.73
C ASN A 390 -32.20 -10.63 0.30
N THR A 391 -32.78 -11.74 -0.13
CA THR A 391 -34.23 -11.87 -0.28
C THR A 391 -34.82 -11.87 1.12
N GLU A 392 -35.29 -10.71 1.58
CA GLU A 392 -36.30 -10.67 2.63
C GLU A 392 -37.51 -11.45 2.11
N LYS A 393 -37.66 -12.67 2.62
CA LYS A 393 -38.90 -13.43 2.47
C LYS A 393 -39.99 -12.69 3.22
N LYS A 394 -41.02 -12.28 2.48
CA LYS A 394 -42.33 -11.85 2.99
C LYS A 394 -42.88 -12.79 4.05
#